data_AF-A0A945MLL2-F1
#
_entry.id   AF-A0A945MLL2-F1
#
_cell.length_a   1.000
_cell.length_b   1.000
_cell.length_c   1.000
_cell.angle_alpha   90.00
_cell.angle_beta   90.00
_cell.angle_gamma   90.00
#
_symmetry.space_group_name_H-M   'P 1'
#
loop_
_entity.id
_entity.type
_entity.pdbx_description
1 polymer ?
#
loop_
_entity_poly.entity_id
_entity_poly.type
_entity_poly.pdbx_seq_one_letter_code
_entity_poly.pdbx_strand_id
1 'polypeptide(L)'
;MGLFARMEGVAGGGWVLAVGLFGFAGGVTNWLAVKMLFDRVPLLYGSGVIPARFREIRQAVKDAIMEYFFDEEYLSRFFAERVNAFAGGDGLGEKVGAMLESEQVDGIIDQKLEELAASPQGMMIKMVGIQTVKPLVKQFVISVGTEIAPLLAGEVAKPELEVGALRQQVDELLETKLQELTPERVKEMMEEVIREHLGWLIVWGNVFGGCIGLASKAMGY
;
A
#
# COMPACT_ATOMS: atom_id res chain seq x y z
N MET A 1 -22.50 -25.79 -70.69
CA MET A 1 -21.17 -25.14 -70.74
C MET A 1 -21.34 -23.72 -70.24
N GLY A 2 -20.75 -23.21 -69.17
CA GLY A 2 -19.66 -23.66 -68.33
C GLY A 2 -19.13 -22.40 -67.64
N LEU A 3 -19.63 -22.12 -66.43
CA LEU A 3 -19.11 -21.09 -65.52
C LEU A 3 -19.27 -21.50 -64.04
N PHE A 4 -20.21 -22.41 -63.74
CA PHE A 4 -20.36 -23.05 -62.42
C PHE A 4 -19.52 -24.32 -62.23
N ALA A 5 -18.89 -24.85 -63.28
CA ALA A 5 -18.13 -26.11 -63.22
C ALA A 5 -16.63 -25.92 -62.92
N ARG A 6 -16.19 -24.73 -62.48
CA ARG A 6 -14.77 -24.42 -62.27
C ARG A 6 -14.42 -23.98 -60.85
N MET A 7 -15.13 -24.52 -59.86
CA MET A 7 -14.66 -24.58 -58.47
C MET A 7 -14.46 -26.03 -57.99
N GLU A 8 -14.26 -26.99 -58.90
CA GLU A 8 -13.55 -28.20 -58.53
C GLU A 8 -12.06 -27.85 -58.34
N GLY A 9 -11.65 -27.84 -57.07
CA GLY A 9 -10.26 -28.08 -56.71
C GLY A 9 -9.38 -26.85 -56.52
N VAL A 10 -9.68 -26.00 -55.53
CA VAL A 10 -8.55 -25.52 -54.70
C VAL A 10 -8.27 -26.65 -53.73
N ALA A 11 -7.29 -27.50 -54.07
CA ALA A 11 -6.77 -28.52 -53.16
C ALA A 11 -6.31 -27.80 -51.88
N GLY A 12 -7.09 -27.92 -50.80
CA GLY A 12 -6.86 -27.21 -49.54
C GLY A 12 -7.98 -26.27 -49.07
N GLY A 13 -8.97 -25.93 -49.90
CA GLY A 13 -10.04 -24.99 -49.53
C GLY A 13 -10.83 -25.40 -48.28
N GLY A 14 -11.15 -26.69 -48.15
CA GLY A 14 -11.83 -27.24 -46.96
C GLY A 14 -10.97 -27.22 -45.69
N TRP A 15 -9.65 -27.30 -45.82
CA TRP A 15 -8.71 -27.22 -44.70
C TRP A 15 -8.57 -25.79 -44.20
N VAL A 16 -8.43 -24.83 -45.13
CA VAL A 16 -8.38 -23.40 -44.81
C VAL A 16 -9.69 -22.93 -44.17
N LEU A 17 -10.84 -23.41 -44.67
CA LEU A 17 -12.14 -23.08 -44.08
C LEU A 17 -12.28 -23.65 -42.66
N ALA A 18 -11.87 -24.89 -42.42
CA ALA A 18 -11.90 -25.49 -41.08
C ALA A 18 -10.98 -24.74 -40.11
N VAL A 19 -9.73 -24.46 -40.49
CA VAL A 19 -8.80 -23.65 -39.69
C VAL A 19 -9.38 -22.27 -39.39
N GLY A 20 -9.89 -21.59 -40.41
CA GLY A 20 -10.43 -20.24 -40.29
C GLY A 20 -11.65 -20.19 -39.39
N LEU A 21 -12.60 -21.10 -39.56
CA LEU A 21 -13.84 -21.13 -38.79
C LEU A 21 -13.58 -21.45 -37.31
N PHE A 22 -12.83 -22.50 -37.02
CA PHE A 22 -12.55 -22.89 -35.64
C PHE A 22 -11.57 -21.91 -34.96
N GLY A 23 -10.58 -21.39 -35.68
CA GLY A 23 -9.70 -20.33 -35.19
C GLY A 23 -10.48 -19.06 -34.85
N PHE A 24 -11.31 -18.58 -35.77
CA PHE A 24 -12.15 -17.41 -35.55
C PHE A 24 -13.13 -17.62 -34.39
N ALA A 25 -13.79 -18.77 -34.31
CA ALA A 25 -14.69 -19.09 -33.19
C ALA A 25 -13.93 -19.08 -31.85
N GLY A 26 -12.73 -19.66 -31.79
CA GLY A 26 -11.88 -19.63 -30.60
C GLY A 26 -11.45 -18.21 -30.21
N GLY A 27 -11.03 -17.41 -31.19
CA GLY A 27 -10.66 -16.01 -30.98
C GLY A 27 -11.82 -15.15 -30.49
N VAL A 28 -12.98 -15.22 -31.14
CA VAL A 28 -14.18 -14.46 -30.77
C VAL A 28 -14.69 -14.86 -29.39
N THR A 29 -14.76 -16.17 -29.10
CA THR A 29 -15.19 -16.66 -27.78
C THR A 29 -14.27 -16.15 -26.69
N ASN A 30 -12.95 -16.15 -26.94
CA ASN A 30 -12.02 -15.69 -25.95
C ASN A 30 -12.00 -14.16 -25.78
N TRP A 31 -12.12 -13.41 -26.87
CA TRP A 31 -12.29 -11.97 -26.80
C TRP A 31 -13.54 -11.59 -26.00
N LEU A 32 -14.64 -12.32 -26.22
CA LEU A 32 -15.87 -12.14 -25.45
C LEU A 32 -15.66 -12.47 -23.96
N ALA A 33 -14.90 -13.51 -23.65
CA ALA A 33 -14.52 -13.88 -22.28
C ALA A 33 -13.72 -12.78 -21.58
N VAL A 34 -12.74 -12.18 -22.27
CA VAL A 34 -11.99 -11.03 -21.73
C VAL A 34 -12.93 -9.84 -21.52
N LYS A 35 -13.77 -9.52 -22.50
CA LYS A 35 -14.72 -8.41 -22.40
C LYS A 35 -15.71 -8.58 -21.24
N MET A 36 -16.22 -9.79 -21.01
CA MET A 36 -17.14 -10.06 -19.90
C MET A 36 -16.49 -10.02 -18.52
N LEU A 37 -15.16 -10.04 -18.39
CA LEU A 37 -14.51 -9.83 -17.09
C LEU A 37 -14.65 -8.37 -16.64
N PHE A 38 -14.50 -7.43 -17.58
CA PHE A 38 -14.42 -5.99 -17.31
C PHE A 38 -15.74 -5.24 -17.55
N ASP A 39 -16.54 -5.68 -18.51
CA ASP A 39 -17.76 -4.99 -18.93
C ASP A 39 -19.00 -5.88 -18.80
N ARG A 40 -20.14 -5.25 -18.48
CA ARG A 40 -21.43 -5.91 -18.59
C ARG A 40 -21.86 -6.00 -20.04
N VAL A 41 -22.08 -7.22 -20.51
CA VAL A 41 -22.53 -7.51 -21.88
C VAL A 41 -24.01 -7.89 -21.82
N PRO A 42 -24.89 -7.23 -22.58
CA PRO A 42 -26.31 -7.57 -22.61
C PRO A 42 -26.49 -9.03 -23.05
N LEU A 43 -27.48 -9.73 -22.49
CA LEU A 43 -27.81 -11.16 -22.71
C LEU A 43 -26.83 -12.19 -22.11
N LEU A 44 -25.69 -11.77 -21.55
CA LEU A 44 -24.74 -12.69 -20.91
C LEU A 44 -24.73 -12.50 -19.39
N TYR A 45 -25.38 -13.43 -18.69
CA TYR A 45 -25.36 -13.50 -17.23
C TYR A 45 -23.94 -13.75 -16.71
N GLY A 46 -23.56 -13.05 -15.65
CA GLY A 46 -22.20 -13.14 -15.08
C GLY A 46 -21.16 -12.27 -15.80
N SER A 47 -21.57 -11.35 -16.68
CA SER A 47 -20.66 -10.34 -17.23
C SER A 47 -20.40 -9.18 -16.25
N GLY A 48 -19.23 -8.54 -16.38
CA GLY A 48 -18.71 -7.53 -15.46
C GLY A 48 -18.29 -8.10 -14.11
N VAL A 49 -17.60 -9.26 -14.10
CA VAL A 49 -17.22 -9.96 -12.85
C VAL A 49 -16.37 -9.08 -11.93
N ILE A 50 -15.38 -8.37 -12.48
CA ILE A 50 -14.44 -7.52 -11.72
C ILE A 50 -15.18 -6.37 -11.02
N PRO A 51 -15.91 -5.49 -11.74
CA PRO A 51 -16.65 -4.41 -11.07
C PRO A 51 -17.77 -4.94 -10.16
N ALA A 52 -18.34 -6.11 -10.43
CA ALA A 52 -19.34 -6.72 -9.55
C ALA A 52 -18.75 -7.19 -8.20
N ARG A 53 -17.49 -7.65 -8.19
CA ARG A 53 -16.78 -8.11 -6.99
C ARG A 53 -15.84 -7.06 -6.39
N PHE A 54 -16.00 -5.79 -6.75
CA PHE A 54 -15.09 -4.73 -6.30
C PHE A 54 -14.92 -4.69 -4.77
N ARG A 55 -15.99 -4.95 -4.00
CA ARG A 55 -15.91 -4.98 -2.52
C ARG A 55 -14.97 -6.07 -2.02
N GLU A 56 -15.04 -7.26 -2.61
CA GLU A 56 -14.16 -8.39 -2.26
C GLU A 56 -12.71 -8.08 -2.64
N ILE A 57 -12.50 -7.46 -3.81
CA ILE A 57 -11.16 -7.05 -4.26
C ILE A 57 -10.57 -6.02 -3.30
N ARG A 58 -11.35 -5.01 -2.88
CA ARG A 58 -10.92 -4.00 -1.91
C ARG A 58 -10.52 -4.64 -0.58
N GLN A 59 -11.32 -5.59 -0.10
CA GLN A 59 -11.00 -6.31 1.12
C GLN A 59 -9.71 -7.13 0.98
N ALA A 60 -9.58 -7.89 -0.12
CA ALA A 60 -8.37 -8.67 -0.38
C ALA A 60 -7.11 -7.81 -0.45
N VAL A 61 -7.21 -6.59 -0.99
CA VAL A 61 -6.09 -5.62 -0.99
C VAL A 61 -5.78 -5.15 0.43
N LYS A 62 -6.79 -4.82 1.25
CA LYS A 62 -6.60 -4.46 2.67
C LYS A 62 -5.84 -5.57 3.39
N ASP A 63 -6.35 -6.78 3.28
CA ASP A 63 -5.83 -7.96 3.96
C ASP A 63 -4.38 -8.22 3.52
N ALA A 64 -4.10 -8.18 2.21
CA ALA A 64 -2.74 -8.34 1.70
C ALA A 64 -1.79 -7.26 2.23
N ILE A 65 -2.21 -6.00 2.32
CA ILE A 65 -1.36 -4.94 2.88
C ILE A 65 -1.08 -5.21 4.36
N MET A 66 -2.12 -5.54 5.13
CA MET A 66 -2.02 -5.77 6.57
C MET A 66 -1.26 -7.05 6.94
N GLU A 67 -1.28 -8.05 6.06
CA GLU A 67 -0.58 -9.32 6.24
C GLU A 67 0.88 -9.25 5.79
N TYR A 68 1.16 -8.68 4.61
CA TYR A 68 2.51 -8.72 4.04
C TYR A 68 3.39 -7.51 4.38
N PHE A 69 2.79 -6.34 4.65
CA PHE A 69 3.56 -5.10 4.89
C PHE A 69 3.47 -4.61 6.34
N PHE A 70 2.33 -4.82 7.00
CA PHE A 70 2.10 -4.40 8.39
C PHE A 70 1.97 -5.59 9.34
N ASP A 71 2.76 -6.63 9.09
CA ASP A 71 2.91 -7.74 10.01
C ASP A 71 3.54 -7.29 11.34
N GLU A 72 3.04 -7.84 12.44
CA GLU A 72 3.40 -7.42 13.80
C GLU A 72 4.84 -7.81 14.15
N GLU A 73 5.31 -8.96 13.68
CA GLU A 73 6.69 -9.42 13.92
C GLU A 73 7.67 -8.57 13.12
N TYR A 74 7.37 -8.32 11.83
CA TYR A 74 8.19 -7.46 10.98
C TYR A 74 8.29 -6.04 11.53
N LEU A 75 7.15 -5.43 11.91
CA LEU A 75 7.13 -4.09 12.47
C LEU A 75 7.87 -4.04 13.80
N SER A 76 7.63 -5.00 14.71
CA SER A 76 8.36 -5.08 15.99
C SER A 76 9.87 -5.12 15.80
N ARG A 77 10.34 -5.93 14.86
CA ARG A 77 11.76 -5.99 14.51
C ARG A 77 12.26 -4.68 13.90
N PHE A 78 11.52 -4.10 12.95
CA PHE A 78 11.89 -2.85 12.30
C PHE A 78 12.00 -1.69 13.31
N PHE A 79 11.03 -1.54 14.20
CA PHE A 79 11.08 -0.54 15.26
C PHE A 79 12.21 -0.83 16.26
N ALA A 80 12.41 -2.07 16.67
CA ALA A 80 13.54 -2.42 17.53
C ALA A 80 14.89 -2.08 16.89
N GLU A 81 15.10 -2.37 15.60
CA GLU A 81 16.31 -2.00 14.87
C GLU A 81 16.47 -0.47 14.77
N ARG A 82 15.39 0.28 14.52
CA ARG A 82 15.42 1.75 14.41
C ARG A 82 15.61 2.44 15.75
N VAL A 83 14.96 1.94 16.80
CA VAL A 83 15.18 2.39 18.18
C VAL A 83 16.60 2.07 18.59
N ASN A 84 17.12 0.86 18.34
CA ASN A 84 18.52 0.57 18.61
C ASN A 84 19.48 1.40 17.73
N ALA A 85 19.10 1.84 16.54
CA ALA A 85 19.90 2.80 15.78
C ALA A 85 19.81 4.24 16.33
N PHE A 86 18.69 4.60 16.98
CA PHE A 86 18.48 5.90 17.61
C PHE A 86 19.00 5.98 19.06
N ALA A 87 18.97 4.86 19.78
CA ALA A 87 19.29 4.69 21.19
C ALA A 87 20.59 3.89 21.41
N GLY A 88 21.06 3.16 20.40
CA GLY A 88 22.38 2.54 20.37
C GLY A 88 23.44 3.60 20.08
N GLY A 89 23.83 4.26 21.16
CA GLY A 89 24.74 5.40 21.21
C GLY A 89 24.14 6.44 22.15
N ASP A 90 25.00 7.24 22.78
CA ASP A 90 24.62 8.37 23.66
C ASP A 90 23.65 9.39 23.01
N GLY A 91 23.21 9.19 21.77
CA GLY A 91 22.45 10.12 20.93
C GLY A 91 21.07 10.54 21.44
N LEU A 92 20.30 9.71 22.17
CA LEU A 92 19.05 10.19 22.77
C LEU A 92 19.34 11.11 23.97
N GLY A 93 20.28 10.71 24.82
CA GLY A 93 20.77 11.54 25.95
C GLY A 93 21.40 12.84 25.46
N GLU A 94 22.21 12.77 24.41
CA GLU A 94 22.90 13.89 23.79
C GLU A 94 21.90 14.82 23.08
N LYS A 95 20.87 14.29 22.40
CA LYS A 95 19.79 15.12 21.82
C LYS A 95 18.95 15.79 22.89
N VAL A 96 18.63 15.09 23.98
CA VAL A 96 17.91 15.68 25.12
C VAL A 96 18.76 16.76 25.76
N GLY A 97 20.06 16.52 25.99
CA GLY A 97 21.01 17.52 26.46
C GLY A 97 21.06 18.76 25.56
N ALA A 98 21.25 18.56 24.25
CA ALA A 98 21.29 19.63 23.26
C ALA A 98 19.96 20.42 23.19
N MET A 99 18.81 19.75 23.35
CA MET A 99 17.51 20.39 23.45
C MET A 99 17.40 21.26 24.72
N LEU A 100 17.87 20.76 25.86
CA LEU A 100 17.85 21.47 27.13
C LEU A 100 18.79 22.68 27.16
N GLU A 101 19.84 22.66 26.34
CA GLU A 101 20.75 23.79 26.15
C GLU A 101 20.26 24.82 25.12
N SER A 102 19.17 24.55 24.40
CA SER A 102 18.65 25.42 23.35
C SER A 102 18.15 26.78 23.85
N GLU A 103 18.16 27.78 22.97
CA GLU A 103 17.59 29.11 23.26
C GLU A 103 16.09 29.06 23.61
N GLN A 104 15.35 28.07 23.08
CA GLN A 104 13.94 27.89 23.43
C GLN A 104 13.76 27.54 24.90
N VAL A 105 14.59 26.62 25.43
CA VAL A 105 14.54 26.25 26.84
C VAL A 105 15.03 27.41 27.72
N ASP A 106 16.04 28.16 27.27
CA ASP A 106 16.51 29.36 27.98
C ASP A 106 15.39 30.41 28.09
N GLY A 107 14.64 30.66 27.02
CA GLY A 107 13.49 31.57 27.02
C GLY A 107 12.33 31.09 27.90
N ILE A 108 12.07 29.78 27.96
CA ILE A 108 11.08 29.20 28.88
C ILE A 108 11.51 29.42 30.34
N ILE A 109 12.80 29.21 30.65
CA ILE A 109 13.35 29.45 31.99
C ILE A 109 13.19 30.93 32.38
N ASP A 110 13.52 31.85 31.47
CA ASP A 110 13.35 33.30 31.70
C ASP A 110 11.91 33.66 32.02
N GLN A 111 10.97 33.22 31.18
CA GLN A 111 9.55 33.47 31.40
C GLN A 111 9.08 32.91 32.76
N LYS A 112 9.47 31.67 33.09
CA LYS A 112 9.05 31.02 34.35
C LYS A 112 9.65 31.69 35.57
N LEU A 113 10.88 32.22 35.47
CA LEU A 113 11.50 32.98 36.55
C LEU A 113 10.84 34.35 36.74
N GLU A 114 10.44 35.03 35.66
CA GLU A 114 9.67 36.27 35.75
C GLU A 114 8.29 36.06 36.37
N GLU A 115 7.57 35.01 35.95
CA GLU A 115 6.30 34.59 36.55
C GLU A 115 6.45 34.29 38.05
N LEU A 116 7.50 33.54 38.43
CA LEU A 116 7.82 33.25 39.82
C LEU A 116 8.15 34.50 40.61
N ALA A 117 8.91 35.45 40.06
CA ALA A 117 9.22 36.72 40.71
C ALA A 117 7.97 37.59 40.92
N ALA A 118 6.98 37.51 40.03
CA ALA A 118 5.70 38.18 40.17
C ALA A 118 4.77 37.50 41.21
N SER A 119 5.01 36.23 41.54
CA SER A 119 4.21 35.47 42.50
C SER A 119 4.42 35.91 43.96
N PRO A 120 3.49 35.56 44.88
CA PRO A 120 3.64 35.82 46.32
C PRO A 120 4.91 35.21 46.93
N GLN A 121 5.39 34.09 46.39
CA GLN A 121 6.62 33.40 46.80
C GLN A 121 7.88 34.01 46.13
N GLY A 122 7.70 34.89 45.15
CA GLY A 122 8.76 35.55 44.38
C GLY A 122 9.56 36.60 45.14
N MET A 123 9.17 36.95 46.37
CA MET A 123 9.86 37.96 47.17
C MET A 123 11.35 37.60 47.38
N MET A 124 11.65 36.31 47.57
CA MET A 124 13.02 35.80 47.70
C MET A 124 13.78 35.86 46.37
N ILE A 125 13.12 35.52 45.25
CA ILE A 125 13.70 35.60 43.89
C ILE A 125 14.03 37.05 43.53
N LYS A 126 13.18 38.00 43.90
CA LYS A 126 13.42 39.45 43.72
C LYS A 126 14.57 39.96 44.57
N MET A 127 14.75 39.40 45.76
CA MET A 127 15.83 39.79 46.68
C MET A 127 17.20 39.26 46.23
N VAL A 128 17.25 38.05 45.67
CA VAL A 128 18.48 37.43 45.13
C VAL A 128 18.77 37.88 43.69
N GLY A 129 17.74 38.20 42.91
CA GLY A 129 17.82 38.60 41.52
C GLY A 129 17.66 37.41 40.56
N ILE A 130 16.81 37.58 39.54
CA ILE A 130 16.51 36.55 38.53
C ILE A 130 17.79 36.07 37.83
N GLN A 131 18.70 37.00 37.51
CA GLN A 131 19.95 36.67 36.80
C GLN A 131 20.91 35.79 37.61
N THR A 132 20.83 35.83 38.94
CA THR A 132 21.65 35.00 39.82
C THR A 132 21.04 33.60 40.01
N VAL A 133 19.70 33.51 39.95
CA VAL A 133 18.97 32.24 40.08
C VAL A 133 18.90 31.46 38.76
N LYS A 134 18.86 32.16 37.63
CA LYS A 134 18.80 31.57 36.28
C LYS A 134 19.83 30.46 36.04
N PRO A 135 21.15 30.65 36.26
CA PRO A 135 22.13 29.59 36.03
C PRO A 135 21.92 28.35 36.91
N LEU A 136 21.45 28.53 38.16
CA LEU A 136 21.14 27.41 39.06
C LEU A 136 19.95 26.59 38.55
N VAL A 137 18.89 27.27 38.11
CA VAL A 137 17.70 26.62 37.54
C VAL A 137 18.04 25.94 36.23
N LYS A 138 18.83 26.58 35.37
CA LYS A 138 19.29 25.99 34.11
C LYS A 138 20.10 24.72 34.36
N GLN A 139 21.05 24.74 35.30
CA GLN A 139 21.83 23.56 35.68
C GLN A 139 20.93 22.45 36.25
N PHE A 140 19.94 22.80 37.06
CA PHE A 140 18.97 21.84 37.59
C PHE A 140 18.14 21.18 36.48
N VAL A 141 17.61 21.97 35.55
CA VAL A 141 16.82 21.48 34.40
C VAL A 141 17.65 20.54 33.52
N ILE A 142 18.91 20.90 33.24
CA ILE A 142 19.83 20.05 32.47
C ILE A 142 20.11 18.75 33.23
N SER A 143 20.40 18.81 34.53
CA SER A 143 20.66 17.61 35.36
C SER A 143 19.48 16.65 35.36
N VAL A 144 18.27 17.17 35.62
CA VAL A 144 17.03 16.37 35.64
C VAL A 144 16.79 15.74 34.28
N GLY A 145 16.92 16.51 33.20
CA GLY A 145 16.71 15.98 31.86
C GLY A 145 17.75 14.93 31.44
N THR A 146 18.99 15.07 31.91
CA THR A 146 20.06 14.09 31.65
C THR A 146 19.80 12.77 32.39
N GLU A 147 19.27 12.83 33.61
CA GLU A 147 18.87 11.64 34.38
C GLU A 147 17.60 10.96 33.84
N ILE A 148 16.66 11.74 33.30
CA ILE A 148 15.40 11.23 32.72
C ILE A 148 15.61 10.66 31.31
N ALA A 149 16.56 11.19 30.53
CA ALA A 149 16.83 10.74 29.16
C ALA A 149 17.02 9.21 29.02
N PRO A 150 17.81 8.51 29.85
CA PRO A 150 17.94 7.05 29.75
C PRO A 150 16.65 6.31 30.16
N LEU A 151 15.84 6.87 31.06
CA LEU A 151 14.55 6.30 31.44
C LEU A 151 13.53 6.40 30.29
N LEU A 152 13.51 7.55 29.60
CA LEU A 152 12.69 7.73 28.40
C LEU A 152 13.16 6.82 27.26
N ALA A 153 14.47 6.64 27.09
CA ALA A 153 15.02 5.72 26.10
C ALA A 153 14.53 4.28 26.32
N GLY A 154 14.53 3.82 27.58
CA GLY A 154 14.05 2.48 27.93
C GLY A 154 12.55 2.28 27.70
N GLU A 155 11.74 3.33 27.86
CA GLU A 155 10.29 3.25 27.63
C GLU A 155 9.94 3.30 26.14
N VAL A 156 10.63 4.13 25.36
CA VAL A 156 10.49 4.20 23.89
C VAL A 156 10.98 2.90 23.21
N ALA A 157 11.89 2.17 23.86
CA ALA A 157 12.38 0.88 23.39
C ALA A 157 11.45 -0.31 23.64
N LYS A 158 10.19 -0.08 24.02
CA LYS A 158 9.14 -1.11 24.13
C LYS A 158 8.28 -1.13 22.86
N PRO A 159 8.72 -1.79 21.77
CA PRO A 159 8.05 -1.74 20.47
C PRO A 159 6.64 -2.34 20.46
N GLU A 160 6.37 -3.31 21.34
CA GLU A 160 5.11 -4.07 21.36
C GLU A 160 3.88 -3.18 21.60
N LEU A 161 4.01 -2.14 22.42
CA LEU A 161 2.92 -1.23 22.76
C LEU A 161 2.60 -0.24 21.63
N GLU A 162 3.61 0.14 20.84
CA GLU A 162 3.42 1.07 19.71
C GLU A 162 2.99 0.36 18.42
N VAL A 163 3.49 -0.86 18.18
CA VAL A 163 3.23 -1.60 16.93
C VAL A 163 1.75 -1.97 16.81
N GLY A 164 1.12 -2.46 17.88
CA GLY A 164 -0.31 -2.79 17.85
C GLY A 164 -1.19 -1.58 17.56
N ALA A 165 -0.90 -0.45 18.23
CA ALA A 165 -1.63 0.81 18.03
C ALA A 165 -1.43 1.38 16.61
N LEU A 166 -0.19 1.35 16.10
CA LEU A 166 0.13 1.77 14.74
C LEU A 166 -0.61 0.90 13.72
N ARG A 167 -0.57 -0.42 13.89
CA ARG A 167 -1.24 -1.38 13.01
C ARG A 167 -2.74 -1.08 12.94
N GLN A 168 -3.37 -0.82 14.09
CA GLN A 168 -4.79 -0.45 14.14
C GLN A 168 -5.07 0.88 13.43
N GLN A 169 -4.25 1.91 13.63
CA GLN A 169 -4.42 3.20 12.94
C GLN A 169 -4.28 3.06 11.41
N VAL A 170 -3.32 2.26 10.96
CA VAL A 170 -3.13 1.97 9.54
C VAL A 170 -4.32 1.18 9.00
N ASP A 171 -4.85 0.21 9.75
CA ASP A 171 -6.03 -0.55 9.37
C ASP A 171 -7.25 0.34 9.12
N GLU A 172 -7.52 1.28 10.04
CA GLU A 172 -8.61 2.26 9.94
C GLU A 172 -8.40 3.24 8.77
N LEU A 173 -7.16 3.68 8.56
CA LEU A 173 -6.79 4.54 7.44
C LEU A 173 -7.00 3.84 6.10
N LEU A 174 -6.53 2.60 5.97
CA LEU A 174 -6.70 1.78 4.78
C LEU A 174 -8.17 1.51 4.51
N GLU A 175 -8.95 1.19 5.54
CA GLU A 175 -10.39 0.98 5.39
C GLU A 175 -11.08 2.21 4.83
N THR A 176 -10.80 3.39 5.38
CA THR A 176 -11.34 4.66 4.89
C THR A 176 -10.93 4.92 3.44
N LYS A 177 -9.66 4.69 3.08
CA LYS A 177 -9.16 4.91 1.73
C LYS A 177 -9.65 3.91 0.70
N LEU A 178 -9.80 2.66 1.09
CA LEU A 178 -10.37 1.63 0.23
C LEU A 178 -11.87 1.88 0.02
N GLN A 179 -12.60 2.47 0.97
CA GLN A 179 -14.00 2.86 0.75
C GLN A 179 -14.16 3.85 -0.41
N GLU A 180 -13.17 4.71 -0.69
CA GLU A 180 -13.14 5.65 -1.83
C GLU A 180 -12.98 4.92 -3.19
N LEU A 181 -12.53 3.66 -3.22
CA LEU A 181 -12.39 2.91 -4.46
C LEU A 181 -13.75 2.49 -5.02
N THR A 182 -14.13 3.10 -6.13
CA THR A 182 -15.33 2.77 -6.89
C THR A 182 -15.13 1.51 -7.75
N PRO A 183 -16.21 0.86 -8.22
CA PRO A 183 -16.12 -0.26 -9.16
C PRO A 183 -15.31 0.06 -10.42
N GLU A 184 -15.43 1.29 -10.93
CA GLU A 184 -14.73 1.76 -12.11
C GLU A 184 -13.22 1.86 -11.85
N ARG A 185 -12.82 2.37 -10.69
CA ARG A 185 -11.40 2.49 -10.35
C ARG A 185 -10.74 1.12 -10.18
N VAL A 186 -11.44 0.17 -9.56
CA VAL A 186 -10.96 -1.22 -9.44
C VAL A 186 -10.86 -1.88 -10.82
N LYS A 187 -11.83 -1.65 -11.70
CA LYS A 187 -11.77 -2.11 -13.10
C LYS A 187 -10.53 -1.56 -13.80
N GLU A 188 -10.27 -0.25 -13.72
CA GLU A 188 -9.10 0.39 -14.34
C GLU A 188 -7.79 -0.20 -13.83
N MET A 189 -7.64 -0.34 -12.52
CA MET A 189 -6.44 -0.92 -11.91
C MET A 189 -6.17 -2.35 -12.38
N MET A 190 -7.21 -3.18 -12.38
CA MET A 190 -7.07 -4.55 -12.87
C MET A 190 -6.77 -4.56 -14.37
N GLU A 191 -7.47 -3.76 -15.16
CA GLU A 191 -7.26 -3.68 -16.60
C GLU A 191 -5.82 -3.27 -16.94
N GLU A 192 -5.22 -2.34 -16.20
CA GLU A 192 -3.81 -1.95 -16.36
C GLU A 192 -2.84 -3.12 -16.09
N VAL A 193 -3.12 -3.96 -15.08
CA VAL A 193 -2.24 -5.08 -14.70
C VAL A 193 -2.41 -6.30 -15.61
N ILE A 194 -3.65 -6.66 -16.00
CA ILE A 194 -3.92 -7.96 -16.66
C ILE A 194 -4.26 -7.88 -18.15
N ARG A 195 -4.58 -6.71 -18.71
CA ARG A 195 -5.05 -6.62 -20.11
C ARG A 195 -4.00 -7.06 -21.14
N GLU A 196 -2.72 -6.74 -20.93
CA GLU A 196 -1.65 -7.16 -21.83
C GLU A 196 -1.51 -8.69 -21.88
N HIS A 197 -1.64 -9.35 -20.74
CA HIS A 197 -1.56 -10.81 -20.64
C HIS A 197 -2.82 -11.51 -21.17
N LEU A 198 -4.00 -10.91 -20.99
CA LEU A 198 -5.25 -11.46 -21.53
C LEU A 198 -5.35 -11.37 -23.05
N GLY A 199 -4.65 -10.42 -23.69
CA GLY A 199 -4.56 -10.33 -25.15
C GLY A 199 -3.97 -11.58 -25.79
N TRP A 200 -2.96 -12.18 -25.17
CA TRP A 200 -2.36 -13.45 -25.60
C TRP A 200 -3.36 -14.60 -25.60
N LEU A 201 -4.30 -14.59 -24.68
CA LEU A 201 -5.34 -15.61 -24.57
C LEU A 201 -6.20 -15.65 -25.85
N ILE A 202 -6.44 -14.49 -26.48
CA ILE A 202 -7.18 -14.38 -27.75
C ILE A 202 -6.35 -14.96 -28.90
N VAL A 203 -5.06 -14.63 -28.95
CA VAL A 203 -4.13 -15.16 -29.97
C VAL A 203 -4.07 -16.68 -29.90
N TRP A 204 -3.86 -17.23 -28.70
CA TRP A 204 -3.84 -18.67 -28.48
C TRP A 204 -5.20 -19.32 -28.75
N GLY A 205 -6.32 -18.66 -28.44
CA GLY A 205 -7.65 -19.10 -28.83
C GLY A 205 -7.80 -19.30 -30.33
N ASN A 206 -7.23 -18.40 -31.14
CA ASN A 206 -7.19 -18.55 -32.60
C ASN A 206 -6.28 -19.69 -33.06
N VAL A 207 -5.08 -19.81 -32.45
CA VAL A 207 -4.11 -20.85 -32.79
C VAL A 207 -4.66 -22.25 -32.46
N PHE A 208 -5.16 -22.46 -31.25
CA PHE A 208 -5.74 -23.73 -30.82
C PHE A 208 -7.00 -24.06 -31.60
N GLY A 209 -7.88 -23.08 -31.82
CA GLY A 209 -9.04 -23.25 -32.70
C GLY A 209 -8.63 -23.70 -34.11
N GLY A 210 -7.60 -23.07 -34.68
CA GLY A 210 -7.05 -23.46 -35.98
C GLY A 210 -6.49 -24.89 -35.99
N CYS A 211 -5.73 -25.28 -34.97
CA CYS A 211 -5.22 -26.64 -34.81
C CYS A 211 -6.34 -27.68 -34.69
N ILE A 212 -7.40 -27.37 -33.92
CA ILE A 212 -8.58 -28.23 -33.81
C ILE A 212 -9.29 -28.34 -35.16
N GLY A 213 -9.39 -27.25 -35.92
CA GLY A 213 -9.93 -27.25 -37.27
C GLY A 213 -9.14 -28.16 -38.22
N LEU A 214 -7.81 -28.14 -38.16
CA LEU A 214 -6.95 -29.08 -38.92
C LEU A 214 -7.20 -30.53 -38.49
N ALA A 215 -7.22 -30.79 -37.19
CA ALA A 215 -7.40 -32.14 -36.65
C ALA A 215 -8.77 -32.72 -37.02
N SER A 216 -9.85 -31.92 -36.91
CA SER A 216 -11.20 -32.31 -37.33
C SER A 216 -11.21 -32.75 -38.79
N LYS A 217 -10.61 -31.92 -39.66
CA LYS A 217 -10.56 -32.21 -41.10
C LYS A 217 -9.72 -33.44 -41.42
N ALA A 218 -8.63 -33.66 -40.70
CA ALA A 218 -7.80 -34.85 -40.82
C ALA A 218 -8.52 -36.14 -40.39
N MET A 219 -9.44 -36.05 -39.44
CA MET A 219 -10.26 -37.18 -38.96
C MET A 219 -11.50 -37.45 -39.83
N GLY A 220 -11.74 -36.67 -40.88
CA GLY A 220 -12.84 -36.89 -41.82
C GLY A 220 -14.17 -36.24 -41.44
N TYR A 221 -14.18 -35.36 -40.43
CA TYR A 221 -15.27 -34.43 -40.12
C TYR A 221 -15.02 -33.09 -40.83
#